data_AF-A0A969BR60-F1
#
_entry.id   AF-A0A969BR60-F1
#
_cell.length_a   1.000
_cell.length_b   1.000
_cell.length_c   1.000
_cell.angle_alpha   90.00
_cell.angle_beta   90.00
_cell.angle_gamma   90.00
#
_symmetry.space_group_name_H-M   'P 1'
#
loop_
_entity.id
_entity.type
_entity.pdbx_description
1 polymer ?
#
loop_
_entity_poly.entity_id
_entity_poly.type
_entity_poly.pdbx_seq_one_letter_code
_entity_poly.pdbx_strand_id
1 'polypeptide(L)'
;MKPRFIIAITTACLLASCATSTPKGSAQQSLARPIEERIRWPERYQPDKSTFFVHNEIEIKAPADVVWRILIDAESWPQWYEGAENVKLTHSTTGNWQSIPPSHGRPWA
;
A
#
# COMPACT_ATOMS: atom_id res chain seq x y z
N MET A 1 53.83 34.78 6.72
CA MET A 1 53.32 34.92 8.11
C MET A 1 51.96 35.62 8.05
N LYS A 2 50.90 35.05 8.65
CA LYS A 2 49.53 35.62 8.77
C LYS A 2 49.40 36.28 10.17
N PRO A 3 48.58 37.34 10.36
CA PRO A 3 47.12 37.18 10.55
C PRO A 3 46.28 38.30 9.86
N ARG A 4 45.13 38.02 9.22
CA ARG A 4 43.75 37.83 9.75
C ARG A 4 43.31 39.02 10.63
N PHE A 5 42.20 39.74 10.41
CA PHE A 5 40.82 39.29 10.15
C PHE A 5 39.98 40.36 9.43
N ILE A 6 39.16 39.93 8.48
CA ILE A 6 38.07 40.72 7.89
C ILE A 6 36.83 40.48 8.75
N ILE A 7 36.23 41.54 9.30
CA ILE A 7 34.87 41.51 9.83
C ILE A 7 34.08 42.53 9.02
N ALA A 8 33.47 42.05 7.94
CA ALA A 8 32.47 42.82 7.19
C ALA A 8 31.10 42.50 7.78
N ILE A 9 30.41 43.57 8.17
CA ILE A 9 29.06 43.62 8.68
C ILE A 9 28.10 43.07 7.62
N THR A 10 27.33 42.03 7.95
CA THR A 10 26.17 41.64 7.14
C THR A 10 24.90 41.78 7.97
N THR A 11 24.21 42.87 7.63
CA THR A 11 22.88 43.29 8.04
C THR A 11 21.87 42.15 7.95
N ALA A 12 21.11 41.95 9.03
CA ALA A 12 19.94 41.10 9.07
C ALA A 12 18.83 41.70 8.19
N CYS A 13 18.52 41.05 7.07
CA CYS A 13 17.27 41.26 6.34
C CYS A 13 16.31 40.11 6.65
N LEU A 14 15.37 40.36 7.57
CA LEU A 14 14.16 39.56 7.72
C LEU A 14 13.31 39.73 6.46
N LEU A 15 13.35 38.76 5.55
CA LEU A 15 12.35 38.65 4.49
C LEU A 15 11.27 37.68 4.97
N ALA A 16 10.08 38.25 5.18
CA ALA A 16 8.84 37.57 5.47
C ALA A 16 8.57 36.51 4.40
N SER A 17 8.66 35.24 4.78
CA SER A 17 8.24 34.13 3.95
C SER A 17 6.72 34.00 4.08
N CYS A 18 5.97 34.63 3.18
CA CYS A 18 4.58 34.24 2.96
C CYS A 18 4.60 32.86 2.29
N ALA A 19 4.62 31.82 3.13
CA ALA A 19 4.42 30.46 2.68
C ALA A 19 3.00 30.34 2.13
N THR A 20 2.85 30.47 0.81
CA THR A 20 1.66 30.02 0.11
C THR A 20 1.55 28.52 0.32
N SER A 21 0.68 28.10 1.24
CA SER A 21 0.31 26.70 1.42
C SER A 21 -0.42 26.23 0.15
N THR A 22 0.34 25.70 -0.81
CA THR A 22 -0.24 24.88 -1.86
C THR A 22 -0.82 23.63 -1.19
N PRO A 23 -2.11 23.32 -1.37
CA PRO A 23 -2.67 22.09 -0.84
C PRO A 23 -2.07 20.94 -1.66
N LYS A 24 -1.01 20.31 -1.14
CA LYS A 24 -0.54 19.02 -1.66
C LYS A 24 -1.66 18.03 -1.44
N GLY A 25 -2.24 17.57 -2.55
CA GLY A 25 -3.20 16.49 -2.58
C GLY A 25 -2.72 15.31 -1.73
N SER A 26 -3.70 14.66 -1.11
CA SER A 26 -3.69 13.56 -0.14
C SER A 26 -2.87 12.30 -0.48
N ALA A 27 -2.09 12.29 -1.56
CA ALA A 27 -1.29 11.14 -1.98
C ALA A 27 -0.12 10.84 -1.02
N GLN A 28 0.37 11.84 -0.26
CA GLN A 28 1.58 11.68 0.55
C GLN A 28 1.31 11.16 1.97
N GLN A 29 0.06 11.22 2.44
CA GLN A 29 -0.30 10.78 3.78
C GLN A 29 -0.54 9.26 3.87
N SER A 30 -0.79 8.60 2.73
CA SER A 30 -1.07 7.14 2.67
C SER A 30 0.17 6.26 2.85
N LEU A 31 1.37 6.82 2.67
CA LEU A 31 2.65 6.12 2.85
C LEU A 31 3.11 6.09 4.32
N ALA A 32 2.49 6.89 5.20
CA ALA A 32 2.92 7.04 6.59
C ALA A 32 2.27 6.03 7.56
N ARG A 33 1.25 5.28 7.12
CA ARG A 33 0.60 4.27 7.95
C ARG A 33 1.27 2.90 7.79
N PRO A 34 1.42 2.13 8.88
CA PRO A 34 1.74 0.71 8.80
C PRO A 34 0.83 0.01 7.76
N ILE A 35 1.38 -0.92 6.97
CA ILE A 35 0.64 -1.57 5.85
C ILE A 35 -0.65 -2.23 6.35
N GLU A 36 -0.64 -2.70 7.59
CA GLU A 36 -1.75 -3.33 8.29
C GLU A 36 -2.97 -2.40 8.41
N GLU A 37 -2.75 -1.10 8.61
CA GLU A 37 -3.81 -0.10 8.69
C GLU A 37 -4.37 0.29 7.31
N ARG A 38 -3.70 -0.14 6.23
CA ARG A 38 -4.14 0.14 4.84
C ARG A 38 -5.10 -0.93 4.32
N ILE A 39 -5.12 -2.13 4.91
CA ILE A 39 -6.04 -3.19 4.51
C ILE A 39 -7.42 -2.92 5.13
N ARG A 40 -8.44 -2.81 4.26
CA ARG A 40 -9.83 -2.66 4.70
C ARG A 40 -10.46 -4.03 4.91
N TRP A 41 -10.35 -4.54 6.14
CA TRP A 41 -10.97 -5.80 6.53
C TRP A 41 -12.50 -5.66 6.66
N PRO A 42 -13.29 -6.64 6.20
CA PRO A 42 -14.70 -6.70 6.56
C PRO A 42 -14.87 -6.84 8.07
N GLU A 43 -15.97 -6.31 8.62
CA GLU A 43 -16.18 -6.15 10.07
C GLU A 43 -15.96 -7.43 10.89
N ARG A 44 -16.39 -8.58 10.37
CA ARG A 44 -16.25 -9.88 11.05
C ARG A 44 -14.87 -10.54 10.92
N TYR A 45 -13.98 -9.96 10.12
CA TYR A 45 -12.64 -10.47 9.82
C TYR A 45 -11.54 -9.47 10.22
N GLN A 46 -11.87 -8.49 11.07
CA GLN A 46 -10.83 -7.66 11.67
C GLN A 46 -9.87 -8.54 12.48
N PRO A 47 -8.56 -8.22 12.55
CA PRO A 47 -7.59 -9.03 13.26
C PRO A 47 -7.92 -9.26 14.74
N ASP A 48 -8.49 -8.25 15.42
CA ASP A 48 -8.90 -8.28 16.83
C ASP A 48 -10.15 -9.15 17.08
N LYS A 49 -10.93 -9.44 16.03
CA LYS A 49 -12.17 -10.22 16.08
C LYS A 49 -11.99 -11.66 15.57
N SER A 50 -10.85 -11.95 14.96
CA SER A 50 -10.58 -13.25 14.33
C SER A 50 -10.07 -14.26 15.36
N THR A 51 -10.58 -15.48 15.32
CA THR A 51 -10.10 -16.58 16.19
C THR A 51 -8.62 -16.92 15.94
N PHE A 52 -8.16 -16.74 14.70
CA PHE A 52 -6.79 -16.95 14.28
C PHE A 52 -6.42 -15.89 13.24
N PHE A 53 -5.26 -15.26 13.41
CA PHE A 53 -4.76 -14.21 12.53
C PHE A 53 -3.28 -14.45 12.23
N VAL A 54 -2.90 -14.31 10.96
CA VAL A 54 -1.51 -14.42 10.50
C VAL A 54 -1.22 -13.24 9.59
N HIS A 55 -0.05 -12.65 9.78
CA HIS A 55 0.48 -11.58 8.95
C HIS A 55 1.87 -11.99 8.44
N ASN A 56 2.07 -11.90 7.12
CA ASN A 56 3.35 -12.16 6.46
C ASN A 56 3.70 -10.96 5.58
N GLU A 57 4.96 -10.54 5.62
CA GLU A 57 5.50 -9.50 4.77
C GLU A 57 6.83 -9.97 4.17
N ILE A 58 7.06 -9.64 2.89
CA ILE A 58 8.32 -9.87 2.22
C ILE A 58 8.63 -8.70 1.29
N GLU A 59 9.87 -8.23 1.32
CA GLU A 59 10.36 -7.23 0.38
C GLU A 59 10.80 -7.93 -0.92
N ILE A 60 10.24 -7.49 -2.05
CA ILE A 60 10.58 -8.01 -3.37
C ILE A 60 11.20 -6.89 -4.19
N LYS A 61 12.41 -7.12 -4.72
CA LYS A 61 13.14 -6.18 -5.58
C LYS A 61 12.59 -6.20 -7.02
N ALA A 62 11.32 -5.86 -7.17
CA ALA A 62 10.62 -5.77 -8.45
C ALA A 62 9.56 -4.66 -8.43
N PRO A 63 9.18 -4.10 -9.59
CA PRO A 63 8.04 -3.20 -9.69
C PRO A 63 6.74 -3.87 -9.21
N ALA A 64 5.88 -3.11 -8.54
CA ALA A 64 4.64 -3.63 -7.96
C ALA A 64 3.68 -4.22 -9.02
N ASP A 65 3.67 -3.68 -10.24
CA ASP A 65 2.84 -4.19 -11.34
C ASP A 65 3.30 -5.56 -11.84
N VAL A 66 4.61 -5.84 -11.76
CA VAL A 66 5.18 -7.16 -12.10
C VAL A 66 4.74 -8.18 -11.06
N VAL A 67 4.90 -7.87 -9.77
CA VAL A 67 4.46 -8.73 -8.67
C VAL A 67 2.95 -8.96 -8.74
N TRP A 68 2.17 -7.91 -8.96
CA TRP A 68 0.73 -7.98 -9.07
C TRP A 68 0.27 -8.90 -10.20
N ARG A 69 0.88 -8.78 -11.39
CA ARG A 69 0.55 -9.63 -12.54
C ARG A 69 0.77 -11.12 -12.26
N ILE A 70 1.79 -11.47 -11.49
CA ILE A 70 2.05 -12.85 -11.07
C ILE A 70 1.01 -13.31 -10.04
N LEU A 71 0.70 -12.47 -9.05
CA LEU A 71 -0.24 -12.82 -7.98
C LEU A 71 -1.67 -13.08 -8.49
N ILE A 72 -2.13 -12.29 -9.47
CA ILE A 72 -3.50 -12.43 -10.01
C ILE A 72 -3.67 -13.60 -10.99
N ASP A 73 -2.57 -14.20 -11.46
CA ASP A 73 -2.60 -15.36 -12.35
C ASP A 73 -2.68 -16.66 -11.55
N ALA A 74 -3.89 -16.98 -11.06
CA ALA A 74 -4.13 -18.08 -10.12
C ALA A 74 -3.68 -19.46 -10.64
N GLU A 75 -3.84 -19.72 -11.94
CA GLU A 75 -3.48 -21.03 -12.52
C GLU A 75 -1.97 -21.25 -12.56
N SER A 76 -1.16 -20.17 -12.43
CA SER A 76 0.29 -20.25 -12.34
C SER A 76 0.81 -20.60 -10.94
N TRP A 77 -0.01 -20.48 -9.88
CA TRP A 77 0.44 -20.64 -8.49
C TRP A 77 1.21 -21.93 -8.20
N PRO A 78 0.80 -23.12 -8.73
CA PRO A 78 1.53 -24.37 -8.50
C PRO A 78 2.98 -24.37 -9.00
N GLN A 79 3.37 -23.41 -9.85
CA GLN A 79 4.73 -23.31 -10.36
C GLN A 79 5.72 -22.70 -9.34
N TRP A 80 5.22 -21.95 -8.35
CA TRP A 80 6.06 -21.17 -7.45
C TRP A 80 5.63 -21.23 -5.98
N TYR A 81 4.43 -21.71 -5.67
CA TYR A 81 3.97 -21.95 -4.31
C TYR A 81 3.69 -23.43 -4.09
N GLU A 82 4.55 -24.08 -3.31
CA GLU A 82 4.48 -25.53 -3.03
C GLU A 82 3.12 -25.97 -2.45
N GLY A 83 2.45 -25.10 -1.69
CA GLY A 83 1.13 -25.41 -1.11
C GLY A 83 -0.05 -25.29 -2.10
N ALA A 84 0.17 -24.86 -3.34
CA ALA A 84 -0.89 -24.74 -4.35
C ALA A 84 -0.88 -25.94 -5.30
N GLU A 85 -1.99 -26.67 -5.34
CA GLU A 85 -2.16 -27.81 -6.25
C GLU A 85 -3.56 -27.81 -6.87
N ASN A 86 -3.69 -28.40 -8.07
CA ASN A 86 -4.96 -28.58 -8.77
C ASN A 86 -5.80 -27.30 -8.97
N VAL A 87 -5.15 -26.13 -9.07
CA VAL A 87 -5.81 -24.84 -9.26
C VAL A 87 -6.43 -24.77 -10.66
N LYS A 88 -7.74 -24.49 -10.73
CA LYS A 88 -8.49 -24.30 -11.98
C LYS A 88 -9.52 -23.20 -11.83
N LEU A 89 -9.62 -22.30 -12.80
CA LEU A 89 -10.70 -21.31 -12.83
C LEU A 89 -12.00 -21.96 -13.30
N THR A 90 -13.05 -21.90 -12.46
CA THR A 90 -14.31 -22.62 -12.73
C THR A 90 -15.37 -21.77 -13.43
N HIS A 91 -15.28 -20.43 -13.42
CA HIS A 91 -16.19 -19.53 -14.14
C HIS A 91 -15.53 -18.21 -14.54
N SER A 92 -15.36 -17.94 -15.84
CA SER A 92 -15.03 -16.61 -16.38
C SER A 92 -16.30 -15.79 -16.60
N THR A 93 -16.98 -15.40 -15.52
CA THR A 93 -17.84 -14.22 -15.65
C THR A 93 -16.88 -13.05 -15.78
N THR A 94 -16.86 -12.35 -16.91
CA THR A 94 -16.21 -11.04 -17.04
C THR A 94 -16.59 -10.22 -15.81
N GLY A 95 -15.68 -10.16 -14.84
CA GLY A 95 -15.98 -9.67 -13.50
C GLY A 95 -16.19 -8.17 -13.57
N ASN A 96 -17.42 -7.73 -13.79
CA ASN A 96 -17.81 -6.41 -13.34
C ASN A 96 -17.82 -6.46 -11.81
N TRP A 97 -16.67 -6.21 -11.19
CA TRP A 97 -16.47 -6.16 -9.74
C TRP A 97 -17.34 -5.10 -9.04
N GLN A 98 -18.11 -4.30 -9.79
CA GLN A 98 -19.02 -3.28 -9.27
C GLN A 98 -20.43 -3.80 -8.93
N SER A 99 -20.73 -5.08 -9.20
CA SER A 99 -22.05 -5.66 -8.93
C SER A 99 -22.00 -6.91 -8.05
N ILE A 100 -21.22 -6.88 -6.96
CA ILE A 100 -21.42 -7.82 -5.85
C ILE A 100 -22.57 -7.26 -4.99
N PRO A 101 -23.80 -7.83 -5.04
CA PRO A 101 -24.85 -7.42 -4.11
C PRO A 101 -24.45 -7.78 -2.67
N PRO A 102 -24.94 -7.03 -1.66
CA PRO A 102 -24.59 -7.28 -0.27
C PRO A 102 -24.92 -8.73 0.09
N SER A 103 -23.95 -9.40 0.71
CA SER A 103 -23.99 -10.82 1.07
C SER A 103 -24.99 -11.09 2.19
N HIS A 104 -26.28 -10.95 1.89
CA HIS A 104 -27.31 -11.58 2.69
C HIS A 104 -27.45 -13.04 2.24
N GLY A 105 -26.63 -13.89 2.86
CA GLY A 105 -26.94 -15.32 2.96
C GLY A 105 -26.22 -16.28 2.01
N ARG A 106 -25.06 -15.95 1.45
CA ARG A 106 -24.20 -17.00 0.85
C ARG A 106 -23.00 -17.30 1.73
N PRO A 107 -22.71 -18.57 2.06
CA PRO A 107 -21.63 -18.89 3.00
C PRO A 107 -20.21 -18.67 2.45
N TRP A 108 -20.05 -18.36 1.16
CA TRP A 108 -18.71 -18.26 0.54
C TRP A 108 -18.62 -17.43 -0.76
N ALA A 109 -19.53 -16.49 -1.01
CA ALA A 109 -19.37 -15.54 -2.13
C ALA A 109 -19.13 -14.11 -1.61
#